data_AF-A0A087SH21-F1
#
_entry.id   AF-A0A087SH21-F1
#
_cell.length_a   1.000
_cell.length_b   1.000
_cell.length_c   1.000
_cell.angle_alpha   90.00
_cell.angle_beta   90.00
_cell.angle_gamma   90.00
#
_symmetry.space_group_name_H-M   'P 1'
#
loop_
_entity.id
_entity.type
_entity.pdbx_description
1 polymer ?
#
loop_
_entity_poly.entity_id
_entity_poly.type
_entity_poly.pdbx_seq_one_letter_code
_entity_poly.pdbx_strand_id
1 'polypeptide(L)'
;MPTQAHISHDCYRRKMAAAVGHDSPKQGYAAIIDLTRELNDAPNTPADTQAATVSILKSLFPPWLPGAFAVMFSKPFPAFSARLNAWATAVTCQWLMGPCSVMAVDDGDGQPKAGQGVKVERHVDCWHCSCRYLEESGCASVCLNSCKFPTQRFFMEDMGLPLTMTPNYGDFR
;
A
#
# COMPACT_ATOMS: atom_id res chain seq x y z
N MET A 1 17.23 18.62 7.61
CA MET A 1 17.27 17.51 6.64
C MET A 1 15.86 16.94 6.54
N PRO A 2 15.27 16.76 5.35
CA PRO A 2 13.96 16.13 5.23
C PRO A 2 14.02 14.71 5.79
N THR A 3 13.03 14.32 6.60
CA THR A 3 12.93 12.95 7.12
C THR A 3 12.65 11.98 5.97
N GLN A 4 13.00 10.71 6.12
CA GLN A 4 12.70 9.67 5.12
C GLN A 4 11.21 9.67 4.70
N ALA A 5 10.32 9.94 5.65
CA ALA A 5 8.88 10.09 5.41
C ALA A 5 8.55 11.24 4.43
N HIS A 6 9.24 12.38 4.52
CA HIS A 6 9.00 13.52 3.61
C HIS A 6 9.40 13.18 2.16
N ILE A 7 10.50 12.45 1.97
CA ILE A 7 10.97 12.07 0.61
C ILE A 7 9.99 11.08 -0.04
N SER A 8 9.57 10.05 0.70
CA SER A 8 8.60 9.07 0.21
C SER A 8 7.25 9.70 -0.10
N HIS A 9 6.80 10.62 0.76
CA HIS A 9 5.59 11.40 0.58
C HIS A 9 5.59 12.20 -0.72
N ASP A 10 6.63 13.02 -0.94
CA ASP A 10 6.69 13.91 -2.09
C ASP A 10 6.84 13.15 -3.41
N CYS A 11 7.58 12.03 -3.40
CA CYS A 11 7.68 11.14 -4.55
C CYS A 11 6.31 10.57 -4.92
N TYR A 12 5.58 10.03 -3.94
CA TYR A 12 4.27 9.43 -4.17
C TYR A 12 3.26 10.47 -4.67
N ARG A 13 3.18 11.64 -4.02
CA ARG A 13 2.32 12.76 -4.44
C ARG A 13 2.58 13.15 -5.89
N ARG A 14 3.84 13.29 -6.31
CA ARG A 14 4.17 13.66 -7.70
C ARG A 14 3.69 12.62 -8.70
N LYS A 15 3.78 11.32 -8.38
CA LYS A 15 3.27 10.24 -9.24
C LYS A 15 1.75 10.21 -9.29
N MET A 16 1.08 10.43 -8.15
CA MET A 16 -0.37 10.58 -8.09
C MET A 16 -0.85 11.77 -8.94
N ALA A 17 -0.23 12.94 -8.77
CA ALA A 17 -0.57 14.14 -9.54
C ALA A 17 -0.35 13.95 -11.04
N ALA A 18 0.71 13.25 -11.44
CA ALA A 18 0.94 12.93 -12.85
C ALA A 18 -0.12 11.98 -13.43
N ALA A 19 -0.66 11.07 -12.61
CA ALA A 19 -1.71 10.14 -13.04
C ALA A 19 -3.10 10.79 -13.10
N VAL A 20 -3.41 11.70 -12.16
CA VAL A 20 -4.66 12.47 -12.15
C VAL A 20 -4.64 13.59 -13.20
N GLY A 21 -3.46 14.14 -13.50
CA GLY A 21 -3.26 15.21 -14.49
C GLY A 21 -3.05 16.60 -13.88
N HIS A 22 -3.27 16.76 -12.57
CA HIS A 22 -2.90 17.95 -11.81
C HIS A 22 -2.57 17.58 -10.36
N ASP A 23 -2.06 18.56 -9.60
CA ASP A 23 -1.76 18.40 -8.18
C ASP A 23 -2.88 18.98 -7.30
N SER A 24 -2.93 18.56 -6.04
CA SER A 24 -3.90 19.07 -5.05
C SER A 24 -3.40 20.37 -4.42
N PRO A 25 -4.28 21.36 -4.17
CA PRO A 25 -3.91 22.58 -3.43
C PRO A 25 -3.62 22.31 -1.95
N LYS A 26 -3.96 21.12 -1.43
CA LYS A 26 -3.69 20.73 -0.04
C LYS A 26 -2.19 20.43 0.17
N GLN A 27 -1.79 20.35 1.44
CA GLN A 27 -0.41 20.08 1.84
C GLN A 27 -0.31 18.77 2.61
N GLY A 28 0.89 18.20 2.59
CA GLY A 28 1.18 16.95 3.30
C GLY A 28 0.23 15.81 2.91
N TYR A 29 -0.02 14.93 3.88
CA TYR A 29 -0.80 13.72 3.70
C TYR A 29 -2.21 13.97 3.12
N ALA A 30 -2.83 15.09 3.50
CA ALA A 30 -4.16 15.47 3.02
C ALA A 30 -4.20 15.64 1.48
N ALA A 31 -3.09 16.06 0.86
CA ALA A 31 -3.01 16.16 -0.61
C ALA A 31 -3.05 14.80 -1.30
N ILE A 32 -2.41 13.79 -0.70
CA ILE A 32 -2.42 12.42 -1.23
C ILE A 32 -3.83 11.84 -1.14
N ILE A 33 -4.51 12.04 -0.01
CA ILE A 33 -5.88 11.57 0.18
C ILE A 33 -6.83 12.26 -0.81
N ASP A 34 -6.64 13.55 -1.06
CA ASP A 34 -7.39 14.32 -2.06
C ASP A 34 -7.25 13.73 -3.47
N LEU A 35 -6.00 13.56 -3.94
CA LEU A 35 -5.70 12.98 -5.25
C LEU A 35 -6.20 11.54 -5.37
N THR A 36 -6.17 10.78 -4.27
CA THR A 36 -6.69 9.41 -4.25
C THR A 36 -8.21 9.39 -4.40
N ARG A 37 -8.92 10.24 -3.65
CA ARG A 37 -10.38 10.36 -3.78
C ARG A 37 -10.76 10.75 -5.19
N GLU A 38 -10.07 11.73 -5.76
CA GLU A 38 -10.28 12.14 -7.14
C GLU A 38 -10.06 11.01 -8.15
N LEU A 39 -8.99 10.23 -8.00
CA LEU A 39 -8.74 9.05 -8.84
C LEU A 39 -9.85 7.99 -8.73
N ASN A 40 -10.45 7.84 -7.55
CA ASN A 40 -11.54 6.91 -7.30
C ASN A 40 -12.90 7.43 -7.79
N ASP A 41 -13.12 8.75 -7.73
CA ASP A 41 -14.39 9.40 -8.06
C ASP A 41 -14.46 9.83 -9.54
N ALA A 42 -13.33 9.79 -10.25
CA ALA A 42 -13.27 9.96 -11.70
C ALA A 42 -14.27 9.03 -12.41
N PRO A 43 -14.82 9.42 -13.58
CA PRO A 43 -15.80 8.64 -14.33
C PRO A 43 -15.15 7.41 -15.00
N ASN A 44 -14.67 6.49 -14.18
CA ASN A 44 -13.88 5.31 -14.49
C ASN A 44 -14.50 4.09 -13.80
N THR A 45 -14.26 2.90 -14.34
CA THR A 45 -14.67 1.69 -13.63
C THR A 45 -13.71 1.41 -12.46
N PRO A 46 -14.12 0.65 -11.42
CA PRO A 46 -13.20 0.23 -10.37
C PRO A 46 -11.94 -0.48 -10.91
N ALA A 47 -12.05 -1.21 -12.02
CA ALA A 47 -10.93 -1.87 -12.66
C ALA A 47 -9.92 -0.87 -13.25
N ASP A 48 -10.40 0.23 -13.84
CA ASP A 48 -9.55 1.29 -14.39
C ASP A 48 -8.81 2.02 -13.26
N THR A 49 -9.50 2.38 -12.17
CA THR A 49 -8.88 2.97 -10.97
C THR A 49 -7.80 2.05 -10.40
N GLN A 50 -8.07 0.74 -10.33
CA GLN A 50 -7.08 -0.23 -9.87
C GLN A 50 -5.87 -0.32 -10.81
N ALA A 51 -6.10 -0.29 -12.13
CA ALA A 51 -5.03 -0.31 -13.15
C ALA A 51 -4.15 0.95 -13.08
N ALA A 52 -4.77 2.12 -12.98
CA ALA A 52 -4.07 3.38 -12.78
C ALA A 52 -3.23 3.32 -11.49
N THR A 53 -3.80 2.82 -10.40
CA THR A 53 -3.08 2.69 -9.13
C THR A 53 -1.89 1.73 -9.24
N VAL A 54 -2.03 0.58 -9.92
CA VAL A 54 -0.90 -0.33 -10.16
C VAL A 54 0.18 0.36 -10.99
N SER A 55 -0.18 1.13 -12.01
CA SER A 55 0.77 1.92 -12.79
C SER A 55 1.53 2.93 -11.93
N ILE A 56 0.83 3.63 -11.02
CA ILE A 56 1.44 4.54 -10.05
C ILE A 56 2.42 3.78 -9.15
N LEU A 57 2.02 2.64 -8.58
CA LEU A 57 2.89 1.81 -7.74
C LEU A 57 4.16 1.36 -8.49
N LYS A 58 4.01 0.89 -9.74
CA LYS A 58 5.14 0.51 -10.60
C LYS A 58 6.07 1.69 -10.88
N SER A 59 5.51 2.89 -11.05
CA SER A 59 6.29 4.10 -11.32
C SER A 59 7.14 4.59 -10.14
N LEU A 60 6.90 4.05 -8.93
CA LEU A 60 7.73 4.31 -7.74
C LEU A 60 9.06 3.54 -7.80
N PHE A 61 9.12 2.49 -8.61
CA PHE A 61 10.30 1.64 -8.76
C PHE A 61 10.93 1.82 -10.15
N PRO A 62 12.24 1.57 -10.29
CA PRO A 62 12.83 1.41 -11.62
C PRO A 62 12.12 0.29 -12.40
N PRO A 63 11.84 0.43 -13.71
CA PRO A 63 11.02 -0.53 -14.47
C PRO A 63 11.51 -1.98 -14.45
N TRP A 64 12.82 -2.19 -14.30
CA TRP A 64 13.44 -3.51 -14.24
C TRP A 64 13.36 -4.16 -12.86
N LEU A 65 13.15 -3.39 -11.79
CA LEU A 65 13.32 -3.85 -10.42
C LEU A 65 12.26 -4.88 -9.99
N PRO A 66 10.94 -4.68 -10.20
CA PRO A 66 9.94 -5.66 -9.76
C PRO A 66 10.13 -7.04 -10.41
N GLY A 67 10.32 -7.07 -11.73
CA GLY A 67 10.54 -8.32 -12.46
C GLY A 67 11.85 -9.01 -12.08
N ALA A 68 12.93 -8.24 -11.88
CA ALA A 68 14.20 -8.79 -11.41
C ALA A 68 14.07 -9.34 -9.98
N PHE A 69 13.34 -8.65 -9.09
CA PHE A 69 13.06 -9.12 -7.74
C PHE A 69 12.30 -10.45 -7.75
N ALA A 70 11.29 -10.57 -8.61
CA ALA A 70 10.52 -11.81 -8.75
C ALA A 70 11.41 -13.01 -9.15
N VAL A 71 12.33 -12.82 -10.10
CA VAL A 71 13.21 -13.88 -10.61
C VAL A 71 14.36 -14.21 -9.64
N MET A 72 14.97 -13.19 -9.04
CA MET A 72 16.19 -13.37 -8.22
C MET A 72 15.89 -13.68 -6.75
N PHE A 73 14.73 -13.28 -6.23
CA PHE A 73 14.40 -13.42 -4.81
C PHE A 73 13.08 -14.17 -4.59
N SER A 74 11.96 -13.72 -5.16
CA SER A 74 10.64 -14.26 -4.82
C SER A 74 10.48 -15.73 -5.20
N LYS A 75 10.87 -16.10 -6.42
CA LYS A 75 10.80 -17.50 -6.89
C LYS A 75 11.81 -18.43 -6.20
N PRO A 76 13.11 -18.08 -6.07
CA PRO A 76 14.07 -18.98 -5.44
C PRO A 76 13.98 -19.00 -3.90
N PHE A 77 13.56 -17.89 -3.27
CA PHE A 77 13.52 -17.74 -1.82
C PHE A 77 12.22 -17.06 -1.35
N PRO A 78 11.05 -17.70 -1.50
CA PRO A 78 9.76 -17.08 -1.24
C PRO A 78 9.59 -16.65 0.24
N ALA A 79 10.00 -17.49 1.19
CA ALA A 79 9.90 -17.18 2.61
C ALA A 79 10.82 -16.02 3.03
N PHE A 80 12.03 -15.96 2.48
CA PHE A 80 12.95 -14.84 2.73
C PHE A 80 12.40 -13.54 2.15
N SER A 81 11.91 -13.59 0.90
CA SER A 81 11.36 -12.43 0.20
C SER A 81 10.11 -11.90 0.88
N ALA A 82 9.25 -12.77 1.41
CA ALA A 82 8.10 -12.38 2.22
C ALA A 82 8.52 -11.67 3.51
N ARG A 83 9.53 -12.20 4.22
CA ARG A 83 10.07 -11.56 5.44
C ARG A 83 10.71 -10.21 5.17
N LEU A 84 11.48 -10.12 4.07
CA LEU A 84 12.11 -8.88 3.64
C LEU A 84 11.07 -7.81 3.29
N ASN A 85 10.03 -8.18 2.53
CA ASN A 85 8.95 -7.26 2.19
C ASN A 85 8.16 -6.84 3.43
N ALA A 86 7.82 -7.77 4.33
CA ALA A 86 7.12 -7.43 5.57
C ALA A 86 7.92 -6.43 6.42
N TRP A 87 9.22 -6.66 6.58
CA TRP A 87 10.11 -5.72 7.27
C TRP A 87 10.21 -4.38 6.55
N ALA A 88 10.42 -4.39 5.22
CA ALA A 88 10.53 -3.17 4.43
C ALA A 88 9.25 -2.33 4.50
N THR A 89 8.08 -2.96 4.38
CA THR A 89 6.77 -2.31 4.56
C THR A 89 6.64 -1.73 5.97
N ALA A 90 6.99 -2.50 7.00
CA ALA A 90 6.92 -2.03 8.38
C ALA A 90 7.85 -0.84 8.65
N VAL A 91 8.97 -0.68 7.94
CA VAL A 91 9.89 0.46 8.12
C VAL A 91 9.52 1.65 7.22
N THR A 92 9.11 1.40 5.98
CA THR A 92 8.98 2.44 4.95
C THR A 92 7.56 2.93 4.73
N CYS A 93 6.54 2.16 5.09
CA CYS A 93 5.13 2.49 4.82
C CYS A 93 4.39 3.03 6.05
N GLN A 94 5.07 3.27 7.18
CA GLN A 94 4.42 3.80 8.38
C GLN A 94 3.83 5.20 8.17
N TRP A 95 4.47 6.04 7.35
CA TRP A 95 3.94 7.36 7.02
C TRP A 95 2.58 7.27 6.31
N LEU A 96 2.33 6.17 5.58
CA LEU A 96 1.13 5.93 4.81
C LEU A 96 0.02 5.30 5.64
N MET A 97 0.33 4.22 6.36
CA MET A 97 -0.68 3.41 7.07
C MET A 97 -0.77 3.71 8.57
N GLY A 98 0.23 4.34 9.17
CA GLY A 98 0.41 4.47 10.62
C GLY A 98 1.43 3.47 11.18
N PRO A 99 1.60 3.40 12.51
CA PRO A 99 2.55 2.48 13.15
C PRO A 99 2.31 1.03 12.71
N CYS A 100 3.38 0.31 12.35
CA CYS A 100 3.31 -1.05 11.81
C CYS A 100 4.30 -1.96 12.52
N SER A 101 3.86 -3.19 12.83
CA SER A 101 4.67 -4.23 13.47
C SER A 101 4.68 -5.50 12.62
N VAL A 102 5.84 -6.14 12.52
CA VAL A 102 5.98 -7.43 11.81
C VAL A 102 5.44 -8.55 12.71
N MET A 103 4.63 -9.44 12.15
CA MET A 103 4.02 -10.56 12.88
C MET A 103 4.17 -11.89 12.13
N ALA A 104 3.90 -13.00 12.83
CA ALA A 104 3.70 -14.29 12.19
C ALA A 104 2.29 -14.36 11.59
N VAL A 105 2.16 -14.99 10.42
CA VAL A 105 0.85 -15.24 9.79
C VAL A 105 0.61 -16.74 9.78
N ASP A 106 -0.61 -17.13 10.11
CA ASP A 106 -1.08 -18.49 9.88
C ASP A 106 -1.93 -18.46 8.61
N ASP A 107 -1.52 -19.22 7.60
CA ASP A 107 -2.22 -19.37 6.33
C ASP A 107 -3.00 -20.67 6.23
N GLY A 108 -3.19 -21.37 7.35
CA GLY A 108 -3.97 -22.61 7.42
C GLY A 108 -3.16 -23.88 7.10
N ASP A 109 -1.89 -23.76 6.73
CA ASP A 109 -0.96 -24.88 6.53
C ASP A 109 -0.39 -25.44 7.85
N GLY A 110 -0.86 -24.95 9.00
CA GLY A 110 -0.58 -25.51 10.33
C GLY A 110 0.78 -25.15 10.93
N GLN A 111 1.62 -24.39 10.22
CA GLN A 111 2.86 -23.83 10.77
C GLN A 111 2.89 -22.31 10.60
N PRO A 112 2.91 -21.54 11.70
CA PRO A 112 2.92 -20.08 11.63
C PRO A 112 4.17 -19.58 10.89
N LYS A 113 3.96 -18.84 9.80
CA LYS A 113 5.00 -18.24 8.96
C LYS A 113 5.57 -17.00 9.65
N ALA A 114 6.56 -17.23 10.51
CA ALA A 114 7.18 -16.19 11.33
C ALA A 114 7.78 -15.05 10.49
N GLY A 115 7.36 -13.82 10.81
CA GLY A 115 7.89 -12.59 10.22
C GLY A 115 7.45 -12.30 8.80
N GLN A 116 6.44 -12.98 8.27
CA GLN A 116 5.91 -12.76 6.92
C GLN A 116 4.67 -11.86 6.90
N GLY A 117 4.16 -11.45 8.07
CA GLY A 117 3.00 -10.57 8.20
C GLY A 117 3.36 -9.18 8.66
N VAL A 118 2.49 -8.22 8.32
CA VAL A 118 2.52 -6.87 8.86
C VAL A 118 1.17 -6.57 9.48
N LYS A 119 1.20 -6.13 10.74
CA LYS A 119 0.02 -5.61 11.44
C LYS A 119 0.16 -4.11 11.56
N VAL A 120 -0.81 -3.39 11.02
CA VAL A 120 -0.95 -1.96 11.30
C VAL A 120 -1.57 -1.83 12.69
N GLU A 121 -0.89 -1.14 13.59
CA GLU A 121 -1.36 -0.88 14.94
C GLU A 121 -2.37 0.26 14.95
N ARG A 122 -3.13 0.39 16.04
CA ARG A 122 -4.12 1.46 16.15
C ARG A 122 -3.48 2.82 15.98
N HIS A 123 -4.07 3.63 15.11
CA HIS A 123 -3.77 5.03 15.02
C HIS A 123 -4.32 5.74 16.27
N VAL A 124 -3.52 6.60 16.89
CA VAL A 124 -3.70 7.09 18.28
C VAL A 124 -4.99 7.90 18.46
N ASP A 125 -5.58 8.37 17.36
CA ASP A 125 -6.70 9.32 17.34
C ASP A 125 -8.07 8.68 17.03
N CYS A 126 -8.15 7.37 16.76
CA CYS A 126 -9.41 6.67 16.47
C CYS A 126 -9.57 5.33 17.21
N TRP A 127 -10.74 5.13 17.83
CA TRP A 127 -11.04 3.96 18.65
C TRP A 127 -11.43 2.70 17.85
N HIS A 128 -11.50 2.71 16.53
CA HIS A 128 -11.91 1.52 15.77
C HIS A 128 -11.04 1.22 14.55
N CYS A 129 -10.47 2.25 13.92
CA CYS A 129 -9.66 2.09 12.71
C CYS A 129 -8.18 1.96 13.04
N SER A 130 -7.53 0.94 12.45
CA SER A 130 -6.09 0.74 12.63
C SER A 130 -5.25 1.38 11.52
N CYS A 131 -5.82 1.59 10.33
CA CYS A 131 -5.08 2.15 9.21
C CYS A 131 -5.42 3.63 9.00
N ARG A 132 -4.42 4.50 9.12
CA ARG A 132 -4.52 5.95 8.88
C ARG A 132 -5.09 6.27 7.48
N TYR A 133 -4.70 5.50 6.46
CA TYR A 133 -5.18 5.71 5.10
C TYR A 133 -6.68 5.43 4.95
N LEU A 134 -7.18 4.37 5.58
CA LEU A 134 -8.60 4.06 5.57
C LEU A 134 -9.40 5.12 6.35
N GLU A 135 -8.87 5.56 7.49
CA GLU A 135 -9.45 6.62 8.32
C GLU A 135 -9.59 7.93 7.54
N GLU A 136 -8.49 8.43 6.98
CA GLU A 136 -8.44 9.73 6.32
C GLU A 136 -9.14 9.71 4.97
N SER A 137 -9.13 8.58 4.25
CA SER A 137 -9.91 8.44 3.00
C SER A 137 -11.40 8.41 3.26
N GLY A 138 -11.86 7.92 4.42
CA GLY A 138 -13.25 8.00 4.85
C GLY A 138 -14.22 7.12 4.05
N CYS A 139 -13.73 6.25 3.17
CA CYS A 139 -14.54 5.44 2.28
C CYS A 139 -13.89 4.09 2.00
N ALA A 140 -14.63 2.99 2.23
CA ALA A 140 -14.15 1.64 1.97
C ALA A 140 -13.83 1.43 0.48
N SER A 141 -14.58 2.05 -0.43
CA SER A 141 -14.34 1.94 -1.89
C SER A 141 -12.94 2.45 -2.27
N VAL A 142 -12.53 3.61 -1.71
CA VAL A 142 -11.19 4.17 -1.94
C VAL A 142 -10.11 3.22 -1.45
N CYS A 143 -10.26 2.66 -0.24
CA CYS A 143 -9.32 1.69 0.30
C CYS A 143 -9.22 0.41 -0.56
N LEU A 144 -10.36 -0.11 -1.03
CA LEU A 144 -10.41 -1.30 -1.87
C LEU A 144 -9.72 -1.07 -3.23
N ASN A 145 -10.09 0.02 -3.92
CA ASN A 145 -9.70 0.27 -5.31
C ASN A 145 -8.35 0.97 -5.46
N SER A 146 -7.89 1.69 -4.44
CA SER A 146 -6.65 2.48 -4.49
C SER A 146 -5.54 1.98 -3.56
N CYS A 147 -5.82 0.97 -2.72
CA CYS A 147 -4.81 0.38 -1.84
C CYS A 147 -4.84 -1.14 -1.87
N LYS A 148 -5.92 -1.80 -1.44
CA LYS A 148 -5.98 -3.25 -1.26
C LYS A 148 -5.75 -4.03 -2.55
N PHE A 149 -6.67 -3.93 -3.50
CA PHE A 149 -6.61 -4.74 -4.72
C PHE A 149 -5.40 -4.40 -5.59
N PRO A 150 -5.05 -3.11 -5.80
CA PRO A 150 -3.85 -2.76 -6.56
C PRO A 150 -2.57 -3.30 -5.95
N THR A 151 -2.41 -3.19 -4.62
CA THR A 151 -1.20 -3.66 -3.95
C THR A 151 -1.09 -5.17 -4.00
N GLN A 152 -2.19 -5.90 -3.73
CA GLN A 152 -2.20 -7.35 -3.87
C GLN A 152 -1.83 -7.79 -5.29
N ARG A 153 -2.38 -7.11 -6.32
CA ARG A 153 -2.08 -7.40 -7.72
C ARG A 153 -0.62 -7.13 -8.06
N PHE A 154 -0.07 -5.98 -7.64
CA PHE A 154 1.33 -5.64 -7.84
C PHE A 154 2.28 -6.68 -7.20
N PHE A 155 2.00 -7.12 -5.98
CA PHE A 155 2.81 -8.16 -5.33
C PHE A 155 2.72 -9.49 -6.07
N MET A 156 1.52 -9.89 -6.50
CA MET A 156 1.29 -11.18 -7.15
C MET A 156 1.85 -11.23 -8.57
N GLU A 157 1.56 -10.22 -9.39
CA GLU A 157 1.88 -10.19 -10.82
C GLU A 157 3.29 -9.66 -11.10
N ASP A 158 3.70 -8.57 -10.45
CA ASP A 158 4.98 -7.91 -10.74
C ASP A 158 6.11 -8.41 -9.83
N MET A 159 5.87 -8.59 -8.53
CA MET A 159 6.90 -9.04 -7.57
C MET A 159 6.92 -10.55 -7.34
N GLY A 160 5.92 -11.30 -7.82
CA GLY A 160 5.88 -12.77 -7.73
C GLY A 160 5.69 -13.32 -6.32
N LEU A 161 5.00 -12.60 -5.42
CA LEU A 161 4.68 -13.05 -4.07
C LEU A 161 3.17 -12.99 -3.81
N PRO A 162 2.57 -14.04 -3.22
CA PRO A 162 1.19 -13.97 -2.77
C PRO A 162 1.08 -13.01 -1.58
N LEU A 163 0.22 -12.00 -1.71
CA LEU A 163 -0.11 -11.06 -0.63
C LEU A 163 -1.62 -11.06 -0.41
N THR A 164 -2.02 -11.14 0.86
CA THR A 164 -3.41 -10.95 1.28
C THR A 164 -3.49 -9.83 2.30
N MET A 165 -4.37 -8.87 2.05
CA MET A 165 -4.62 -7.73 2.92
C MET A 165 -6.03 -7.81 3.49
N THR A 166 -6.14 -7.66 4.81
CA THR A 166 -7.42 -7.72 5.53
C THR A 166 -7.63 -6.43 6.32
N PRO A 167 -8.11 -5.35 5.68
CA PRO A 167 -8.42 -4.10 6.39
C PRO A 167 -9.62 -4.29 7.33
N ASN A 168 -9.64 -3.55 8.44
CA ASN A 168 -10.76 -3.52 9.36
C ASN A 168 -11.72 -2.38 8.98
N TYR A 169 -12.96 -2.71 8.62
CA TYR A 169 -13.98 -1.75 8.17
C TYR A 169 -15.09 -1.49 9.21
N GLY A 170 -14.90 -1.83 10.48
CA GLY A 170 -15.98 -1.85 11.49
C GLY A 170 -16.88 -0.61 11.57
N ASP A 171 -16.37 0.58 11.19
CA ASP A 171 -17.10 1.85 11.22
C ASP A 171 -17.50 2.41 9.84
N PHE A 172 -17.02 1.82 8.74
CA PHE A 172 -17.30 2.30 7.38
C PHE A 172 -18.45 1.50 6.79
N ARG A 173 -19.67 2.00 7.01
CA ARG A 173 -20.92 1.41 6.50
C ARG A 173 -21.62 2.33 5.50
#